data_AF-A0A3N5SCL2-F1
#
_entry.id   AF-A0A3N5SCL2-F1
#
_cell.length_a   1.000
_cell.length_b   1.000
_cell.length_c   1.000
_cell.angle_alpha   90.00
_cell.angle_beta   90.00
_cell.angle_gamma   90.00
#
_symmetry.space_group_name_H-M   'P 1'
#
loop_
_entity.id
_entity.type
_entity.pdbx_description
1 polymer ?
#
loop_
_entity_poly.entity_id
_entity_poly.type
_entity_poly.pdbx_seq_one_letter_code
_entity_poly.pdbx_strand_id
1 'polypeptide(L)'
;MREGVFRPKQVFLEGFDFNEGLSMLMIEWLALQDPKALFPPDRPRLPGQEHPGMGMLKYMQGVLFSFGRETYKDAIIDIPEFYHSAVIYSRLYSELYSRSYSFFSPVDAGQLQAMLRDFKEFPLADVSFAVALDCLRNSDNTPASWKPSEQIYPISEKLHKYFDHALYRGAAERAAGQFSFIMDWDRFRCLRKQGLTNEL
;
A
#
# COMPACT_ATOMS: atom_id res chain seq x y z
N MET A 1 -15.19 8.28 -2.69
CA MET A 1 -15.38 7.44 -1.49
C MET A 1 -16.82 6.99 -1.48
N ARG A 2 -17.07 5.72 -1.12
CA ARG A 2 -18.42 5.21 -0.86
C ARG A 2 -18.42 4.29 0.35
N GLU A 3 -19.60 4.06 0.91
CA GLU A 3 -19.80 2.98 1.87
C GLU A 3 -19.97 1.64 1.13
N GLY A 4 -19.59 0.54 1.77
CA GLY A 4 -19.80 -0.79 1.21
C GLY A 4 -19.48 -1.90 2.19
N VAL A 5 -19.68 -3.14 1.74
CA VAL A 5 -19.33 -4.32 2.53
C VAL A 5 -18.18 -5.06 1.86
N PHE A 6 -17.08 -5.22 2.58
CA PHE A 6 -15.96 -6.07 2.17
C PHE A 6 -16.17 -7.48 2.72
N ARG A 7 -16.06 -8.49 1.87
CA ARG A 7 -16.08 -9.91 2.26
C ARG A 7 -14.75 -10.53 1.82
N PRO A 8 -13.92 -10.98 2.78
CA PRO A 8 -12.69 -11.67 2.44
C PRO A 8 -12.95 -12.87 1.54
N LYS A 9 -12.17 -13.00 0.46
CA LYS A 9 -12.22 -14.19 -0.40
C LYS A 9 -11.52 -15.40 0.22
N GLN A 10 -10.65 -15.15 1.19
CA GLN A 10 -9.84 -16.14 1.87
C GLN A 10 -9.83 -15.83 3.37
N VAL A 11 -9.93 -16.89 4.18
CA VAL A 11 -9.73 -16.84 5.61
C VAL A 11 -8.25 -17.10 5.91
N PHE A 12 -7.58 -16.13 6.53
CA PHE A 12 -6.16 -16.26 6.90
C PHE A 12 -5.96 -16.76 8.32
N LEU A 13 -6.90 -16.46 9.21
CA LEU A 13 -6.84 -16.77 10.63
C LEU A 13 -8.11 -17.50 11.05
N GLU A 14 -7.96 -18.61 11.77
CA GLU A 14 -9.07 -19.30 12.40
C GLU A 14 -9.81 -18.37 13.37
N GLY A 15 -11.15 -18.38 13.33
CA GLY A 15 -11.99 -17.48 14.12
C GLY A 15 -12.17 -16.06 13.55
N PHE A 16 -11.56 -15.74 12.41
CA PHE A 16 -11.69 -14.45 11.73
C PHE A 16 -12.12 -14.63 10.27
N ASP A 17 -13.24 -15.32 10.05
CA ASP A 17 -13.76 -15.56 8.69
C ASP A 17 -14.43 -14.33 8.07
N PHE A 18 -15.02 -13.46 8.90
CA PHE A 18 -15.80 -12.29 8.50
C PHE A 18 -16.85 -12.59 7.40
N ASN A 19 -17.50 -13.76 7.46
CA ASN A 19 -18.48 -14.20 6.47
C ASN A 19 -19.69 -13.26 6.32
N GLU A 20 -20.12 -12.64 7.42
CA GLU A 20 -21.20 -11.63 7.42
C GLU A 20 -20.79 -10.36 6.64
N GLY A 21 -19.49 -10.13 6.52
CA GLY A 21 -18.89 -8.98 5.89
C GLY A 21 -18.45 -7.90 6.89
N LEU A 22 -17.61 -7.01 6.39
CA LEU A 22 -17.04 -5.88 7.10
C LEU A 22 -17.58 -4.60 6.48
N SER A 23 -18.14 -3.71 7.30
CA SER A 23 -18.69 -2.44 6.86
C SER A 23 -17.56 -1.44 6.63
N MET A 24 -17.34 -0.97 5.40
CA MET A 24 -16.16 -0.21 5.03
C MET A 24 -16.47 1.19 4.50
N LEU A 25 -15.54 2.12 4.73
CA LEU A 25 -15.36 3.30 3.88
C LEU A 25 -14.37 2.95 2.77
N MET A 26 -14.86 2.85 1.54
CA MET A 26 -14.08 2.47 0.38
C MET A 26 -13.52 3.72 -0.31
N ILE A 27 -12.19 3.83 -0.35
CA ILE A 27 -11.48 4.83 -1.13
C ILE A 27 -11.36 4.29 -2.54
N GLU A 28 -12.09 4.89 -3.47
CA GLU A 28 -12.02 4.54 -4.91
C GLU A 28 -11.15 5.53 -5.68
N TRP A 29 -11.19 6.80 -5.27
CA TRP A 29 -10.39 7.86 -5.85
C TRP A 29 -10.17 8.95 -4.82
N LEU A 30 -8.91 9.31 -4.58
CA LEU A 30 -8.51 10.37 -3.67
C LEU A 30 -7.31 11.14 -4.26
N ALA A 31 -7.58 12.27 -4.90
CA ALA A 31 -6.55 13.16 -5.41
C ALA A 31 -6.32 14.33 -4.43
N LEU A 32 -5.15 14.36 -3.78
CA LEU A 32 -4.70 15.47 -2.93
C LEU A 32 -3.49 16.15 -3.57
N GLN A 33 -3.71 16.81 -4.71
CA GLN A 33 -2.64 17.37 -5.54
C GLN A 33 -2.85 18.86 -5.81
N ASP A 34 -1.76 19.61 -5.96
CA ASP A 34 -1.81 21.03 -6.33
C ASP A 34 -1.63 21.22 -7.85
N PRO A 35 -2.70 21.50 -8.61
CA PRO A 35 -2.64 21.60 -10.06
C PRO A 35 -1.86 22.81 -10.57
N LYS A 36 -1.53 23.77 -9.70
CA LYS A 36 -0.75 24.98 -10.06
C LYS A 36 0.73 24.83 -9.74
N ALA A 37 1.13 23.78 -9.03
CA ALA A 37 2.50 23.54 -8.65
C ALA A 37 3.28 22.75 -9.71
N LEU A 38 4.59 22.97 -9.73
CA LEU A 38 5.55 22.14 -10.46
C LEU A 38 6.20 21.14 -9.50
N PHE A 39 6.60 19.98 -10.01
CA PHE A 39 7.33 18.99 -9.22
C PHE A 39 8.71 19.53 -8.83
N PRO A 40 9.01 19.67 -7.53
CA PRO A 40 10.32 20.11 -7.11
C PRO A 40 11.33 18.94 -7.18
N PRO A 41 12.64 19.21 -7.30
CA PRO A 41 13.66 18.15 -7.47
C PRO A 41 13.71 17.13 -6.33
N ASP A 42 13.40 17.55 -5.10
CA ASP A 42 13.38 16.74 -3.88
C ASP A 42 12.09 15.94 -3.69
N ARG A 43 11.05 16.25 -4.47
CA ARG A 43 9.77 15.53 -4.50
C ARG A 43 9.34 15.28 -5.96
N PRO A 44 10.05 14.39 -6.66
CA PRO A 44 9.74 14.09 -8.05
C PRO A 44 8.35 13.47 -8.18
N ARG A 45 7.83 13.50 -9.41
CA ARG A 45 6.61 12.80 -9.81
C ARG A 45 6.71 11.31 -9.45
N LEU A 46 5.59 10.71 -9.05
CA LEU A 46 5.42 9.27 -8.90
C LEU A 46 4.50 8.75 -10.02
N PRO A 47 4.50 7.42 -10.32
CA PRO A 47 3.56 6.84 -11.28
C PRO A 47 2.11 7.26 -10.99
N GLY A 48 1.34 7.59 -12.03
CA GLY A 48 -0.06 8.03 -11.90
C GLY A 48 -0.26 9.44 -11.31
N GLN A 49 0.80 10.18 -10.97
CA GLN A 49 0.66 11.56 -10.50
C GLN A 49 0.71 12.56 -11.65
N GLU A 50 -0.38 13.31 -11.84
CA GLU A 50 -0.42 14.45 -12.75
C GLU A 50 0.22 15.69 -12.13
N HIS A 51 0.02 15.89 -10.81
CA HIS A 51 0.47 17.06 -10.08
C HIS A 51 1.11 16.70 -8.72
N PRO A 52 1.96 17.58 -8.15
CA PRO A 52 2.58 17.34 -6.84
C PRO A 52 1.54 17.20 -5.73
N GLY A 53 1.75 16.23 -4.84
CA GLY A 53 0.86 16.03 -3.70
C GLY A 53 0.89 17.22 -2.71
N MET A 54 -0.26 17.61 -2.17
CA MET A 54 -0.38 18.71 -1.20
C MET A 54 0.20 18.37 0.19
N GLY A 55 0.55 17.10 0.46
CA GLY A 55 1.02 16.67 1.78
C GLY A 55 -0.09 16.61 2.84
N MET A 56 -1.35 16.69 2.41
CA MET A 56 -2.53 16.75 3.30
C MET A 56 -3.11 15.38 3.66
N LEU A 57 -2.49 14.29 3.21
CA LEU A 57 -3.03 12.94 3.36
C LEU A 57 -3.30 12.58 4.83
N LYS A 58 -2.39 12.92 5.75
CA LYS A 58 -2.57 12.66 7.19
C LYS A 58 -3.82 13.35 7.78
N TYR A 59 -4.15 14.56 7.31
CA TYR A 59 -5.32 15.29 7.78
C TYR A 59 -6.60 14.70 7.19
N MET A 60 -6.57 14.37 5.90
CA MET A 60 -7.68 13.69 5.24
C MET A 60 -7.98 12.34 5.90
N GLN A 61 -6.93 11.58 6.24
CA GLN A 61 -7.06 10.33 6.98
C GLN A 61 -7.77 10.53 8.33
N GLY A 62 -7.44 11.60 9.06
CA GLY A 62 -8.13 11.94 10.31
C GLY A 62 -9.61 12.23 10.11
N VAL A 63 -9.98 12.96 9.05
CA VAL A 63 -11.39 13.23 8.70
C VAL A 63 -12.13 11.93 8.39
N LEU A 64 -11.54 11.08 7.53
CA LEU A 64 -12.12 9.80 7.16
C LEU A 64 -12.26 8.85 8.36
N PHE A 65 -11.28 8.86 9.27
CA PHE A 65 -11.32 8.05 10.49
C PHE A 65 -12.48 8.46 11.39
N SER A 66 -12.62 9.76 11.65
CA SER A 66 -13.73 10.29 12.45
C SER A 66 -15.08 9.97 11.80
N PHE A 67 -15.20 10.18 10.48
CA PHE A 67 -16.42 9.83 9.75
C PHE A 67 -16.75 8.33 9.85
N GLY A 68 -15.75 7.45 9.71
CA GLY A 68 -15.94 6.01 9.83
C GLY A 68 -16.35 5.59 11.23
N ARG A 69 -15.82 6.23 12.27
CA ARG A 69 -16.25 5.99 13.66
C ARG A 69 -17.70 6.40 13.90
N GLU A 70 -18.08 7.61 13.48
CA GLU A 70 -19.45 8.12 13.65
C GLU A 70 -20.49 7.32 12.85
N THR A 71 -20.06 6.64 11.78
CA THR A 71 -20.91 5.80 10.93
C THR A 71 -20.75 4.30 11.16
N TYR A 72 -20.15 3.92 12.30
CA TYR A 72 -19.97 2.54 12.77
C TYR A 72 -19.31 1.61 11.74
N LYS A 73 -18.30 2.12 11.04
CA LYS A 73 -17.53 1.38 10.05
C LYS A 73 -16.45 0.55 10.73
N ASP A 74 -16.18 -0.61 10.14
CA ASP A 74 -15.11 -1.49 10.56
C ASP A 74 -13.73 -0.97 10.14
N ALA A 75 -13.61 -0.40 8.95
CA ALA A 75 -12.36 0.17 8.46
C ALA A 75 -12.54 1.16 7.31
N ILE A 76 -11.45 1.89 7.03
CA ILE A 76 -11.22 2.49 5.71
C ILE A 76 -10.43 1.47 4.89
N ILE A 77 -10.79 1.28 3.62
CA ILE A 77 -10.14 0.35 2.70
C ILE A 77 -9.72 1.09 1.44
N ASP A 78 -8.51 0.81 0.98
CA ASP A 78 -7.97 1.24 -0.32
C ASP A 78 -7.30 0.05 -1.02
N ILE A 79 -7.21 0.09 -2.34
CA ILE A 79 -6.46 -0.89 -3.14
C ILE A 79 -5.39 -0.11 -3.92
N PRO A 80 -4.16 0.03 -3.35
CA PRO A 80 -3.11 0.84 -3.94
C PRO A 80 -2.62 0.24 -5.26
N GLU A 81 -2.97 0.90 -6.36
CA GLU A 81 -2.56 0.50 -7.71
C GLU A 81 -1.04 0.46 -7.87
N PHE A 82 -0.33 1.42 -7.26
CA PHE A 82 1.12 1.54 -7.34
C PHE A 82 1.81 1.22 -6.01
N TYR A 83 3.05 0.72 -6.11
CA TYR A 83 3.91 0.43 -4.97
C TYR A 83 4.09 1.62 -4.01
N HIS A 84 4.37 2.83 -4.52
CA HIS A 84 4.52 4.00 -3.64
C HIS A 84 3.27 4.30 -2.81
N SER A 85 2.08 4.12 -3.38
CA SER A 85 0.82 4.35 -2.67
C SER A 85 0.74 3.42 -1.46
N ALA A 86 1.01 2.13 -1.66
CA ALA A 86 1.04 1.15 -0.58
C ALA A 86 2.06 1.50 0.51
N VAL A 87 3.26 1.93 0.11
CA VAL A 87 4.31 2.38 1.05
C VAL A 87 3.87 3.60 1.84
N ILE A 88 3.31 4.63 1.18
CA ILE A 88 2.89 5.87 1.82
C ILE A 88 1.80 5.60 2.86
N TYR A 89 0.77 4.81 2.49
CA TYR A 89 -0.29 4.45 3.42
C TYR A 89 0.23 3.59 4.58
N SER A 90 1.11 2.61 4.31
CA SER A 90 1.70 1.75 5.34
C SER A 90 2.51 2.57 6.38
N ARG A 91 3.27 3.56 5.91
CA ARG A 91 4.01 4.49 6.79
C ARG A 91 3.07 5.36 7.60
N LEU A 92 2.03 5.91 6.97
CA LEU A 92 1.02 6.72 7.65
C LEU A 92 0.37 5.95 8.82
N TYR A 93 0.08 4.66 8.64
CA TYR A 93 -0.45 3.80 9.70
C TYR A 93 0.53 3.61 10.85
N SER A 94 1.79 3.35 10.51
CA SER A 94 2.86 3.18 11.50
C SER A 94 3.06 4.46 12.33
N GLU A 95 3.07 5.62 11.69
CA GLU A 95 3.27 6.93 12.33
C GLU A 95 2.11 7.30 13.25
N LEU A 96 0.86 7.13 12.80
CA LEU A 96 -0.31 7.56 13.57
C LEU A 96 -0.66 6.60 14.71
N TYR A 97 -0.37 5.31 14.58
CA TYR A 97 -0.87 4.28 15.51
C TYR A 97 0.22 3.46 16.19
N SER A 98 1.49 3.71 15.89
CA SER A 98 2.61 2.88 16.34
C SER A 98 2.40 1.39 16.03
N ARG A 99 1.77 1.11 14.88
CA ARG A 99 1.31 -0.23 14.48
C ARG A 99 1.63 -0.46 13.00
N SER A 100 2.29 -1.57 12.71
CA SER A 100 2.70 -1.95 11.35
C SER A 100 1.59 -2.70 10.61
N TYR A 101 0.43 -2.06 10.44
CA TYR A 101 -0.65 -2.61 9.61
C TYR A 101 -0.55 -2.07 8.21
N SER A 102 -0.85 -2.91 7.24
CA SER A 102 -0.97 -2.47 5.85
C SER A 102 -2.09 -3.26 5.19
N PHE A 103 -1.94 -4.57 5.00
CA PHE A 103 -2.87 -5.35 4.18
C PHE A 103 -3.78 -6.27 4.97
N PHE A 104 -5.01 -6.49 4.49
CA PHE A 104 -5.89 -7.53 5.04
C PHE A 104 -5.21 -8.92 5.00
N SER A 105 -4.57 -9.23 3.86
CA SER A 105 -3.75 -10.41 3.68
C SER A 105 -2.41 -10.26 4.41
N PRO A 106 -2.07 -11.15 5.37
CA PRO A 106 -0.73 -11.14 5.97
C PRO A 106 0.36 -11.46 4.94
N VAL A 107 0.04 -12.20 3.87
CA VAL A 107 1.00 -12.53 2.80
C VAL A 107 1.42 -11.26 2.04
N ASP A 108 0.45 -10.41 1.68
CA ASP A 108 0.72 -9.18 0.95
C ASP A 108 1.41 -8.14 1.83
N ALA A 109 1.06 -8.11 3.13
CA ALA A 109 1.79 -7.33 4.13
C ALA A 109 3.27 -7.75 4.21
N GLY A 110 3.53 -9.06 4.23
CA GLY A 110 4.89 -9.60 4.19
C GLY A 110 5.62 -9.30 2.89
N GLN A 111 4.94 -9.35 1.74
CA GLN A 111 5.52 -8.97 0.45
C GLN A 111 5.97 -7.51 0.45
N LEU A 112 5.13 -6.57 0.92
CA LEU A 112 5.50 -5.16 1.05
C LEU A 112 6.71 -4.99 2.00
N GLN A 113 6.74 -5.71 3.13
CA GLN A 113 7.87 -5.68 4.07
C GLN A 113 9.18 -6.16 3.42
N ALA A 114 9.13 -7.23 2.63
CA ALA A 114 10.29 -7.72 1.88
C ALA A 114 10.78 -6.70 0.85
N MET A 115 9.87 -6.09 0.07
CA MET A 115 10.23 -5.03 -0.88
C MET A 115 10.83 -3.80 -0.18
N LEU A 116 10.27 -3.38 0.96
CA LEU A 116 10.80 -2.29 1.78
C LEU A 116 12.22 -2.60 2.30
N ARG A 117 12.46 -3.85 2.72
CA ARG A 117 13.77 -4.33 3.16
C ARG A 117 14.78 -4.31 2.01
N ASP A 118 14.40 -4.88 0.87
CA ASP A 118 15.32 -5.11 -0.27
C ASP A 118 15.63 -3.81 -1.04
N PHE A 119 14.72 -2.83 -1.01
CA PHE A 119 14.86 -1.56 -1.74
C PHE A 119 15.07 -0.33 -0.84
N LYS A 120 15.37 -0.50 0.45
CA LYS A 120 15.52 0.61 1.42
C LYS A 120 16.55 1.67 1.04
N GLU A 121 17.60 1.29 0.29
CA GLU A 121 18.70 2.19 -0.10
C GLU A 121 18.39 2.97 -1.39
N PHE A 122 17.24 2.73 -2.02
CA PHE A 122 16.85 3.37 -3.28
C PHE A 122 15.73 4.40 -3.07
N PRO A 123 15.71 5.50 -3.84
CA PRO A 123 14.63 6.48 -3.77
C PRO A 123 13.27 5.85 -4.10
N LEU A 124 12.23 6.19 -3.34
CA LEU A 124 10.88 5.64 -3.52
C LEU A 124 10.36 5.83 -4.95
N ALA A 125 10.63 6.98 -5.56
CA ALA A 125 10.23 7.28 -6.93
C ALA A 125 10.87 6.32 -7.95
N ASP A 126 12.19 6.10 -7.85
CA ASP A 126 12.91 5.19 -8.74
C ASP A 126 12.41 3.75 -8.59
N VAL A 127 12.23 3.27 -7.36
CA VAL A 127 11.66 1.93 -7.12
C VAL A 127 10.26 1.82 -7.70
N SER A 128 9.43 2.84 -7.53
CA SER A 128 8.03 2.82 -7.98
C SER A 128 7.89 2.80 -9.49
N PHE A 129 8.67 3.63 -10.20
CA PHE A 129 8.69 3.57 -11.66
C PHE A 129 9.29 2.26 -12.17
N ALA A 130 10.35 1.75 -11.55
CA ALA A 130 10.95 0.48 -11.96
C ALA A 130 9.95 -0.69 -11.77
N VAL A 131 9.21 -0.71 -10.67
CA VAL A 131 8.12 -1.67 -10.45
C VAL A 131 7.01 -1.51 -11.50
N ALA A 132 6.56 -0.28 -11.78
CA ALA A 132 5.51 -0.02 -12.77
C ALA A 132 5.94 -0.32 -14.22
N LEU A 133 7.24 -0.33 -14.50
CA LEU A 133 7.84 -0.66 -15.79
C LEU A 133 8.31 -2.13 -15.88
N ASP A 134 7.74 -3.02 -15.07
CA ASP A 134 8.03 -4.46 -15.06
C ASP A 134 9.52 -4.82 -14.91
N CYS A 135 10.26 -4.04 -14.12
CA CYS A 135 11.68 -4.30 -13.82
C CYS A 135 11.87 -5.13 -12.53
N LEU A 136 10.79 -5.40 -11.79
CA LEU A 136 10.85 -6.19 -10.55
C LEU A 136 11.12 -7.68 -10.86
N ARG A 137 11.99 -8.29 -10.06
CA ARG A 137 12.35 -9.72 -10.17
C ARG A 137 12.35 -10.36 -8.78
N ASN A 138 12.10 -11.66 -8.73
CA ASN A 138 12.47 -12.47 -7.56
C ASN A 138 13.99 -12.62 -7.47
N SER A 139 14.51 -13.03 -6.31
CA SER A 139 15.95 -13.23 -6.09
C SER A 139 16.60 -14.27 -7.00
N ASP A 140 15.81 -15.19 -7.58
CA ASP A 140 16.24 -16.16 -8.59
C ASP A 140 16.22 -15.59 -10.02
N ASN A 141 16.01 -14.27 -10.15
CA ASN A 141 15.93 -13.52 -11.40
C ASN A 141 14.68 -13.82 -12.27
N THR A 142 13.70 -14.55 -11.76
CA THR A 142 12.40 -14.71 -12.44
C THR A 142 11.57 -13.42 -12.37
N PRO A 143 10.72 -13.12 -13.38
CA PRO A 143 9.85 -11.94 -13.34
C PRO A 143 8.93 -11.94 -12.12
N ALA A 144 8.80 -10.78 -11.47
CA ALA A 144 7.84 -10.52 -10.41
C ALA A 144 7.05 -9.25 -10.72
N SER A 145 5.86 -9.11 -10.15
CA SER A 145 5.01 -7.93 -10.34
C SER A 145 4.36 -7.48 -9.05
N TRP A 146 4.12 -6.17 -8.96
CA TRP A 146 3.25 -5.62 -7.93
C TRP A 146 1.81 -6.04 -8.21
N LYS A 147 1.15 -6.55 -7.19
CA LYS A 147 -0.27 -6.93 -7.24
C LYS A 147 -1.01 -6.12 -6.19
N PRO A 148 -1.85 -5.15 -6.60
CA PRO A 148 -2.69 -4.41 -5.68
C PRO A 148 -3.61 -5.35 -4.90
N SER A 149 -3.71 -5.13 -3.59
CA SER A 149 -4.64 -5.83 -2.71
C SER A 149 -5.15 -4.93 -1.59
N GLU A 150 -6.09 -5.43 -0.79
CA GLU A 150 -6.84 -4.63 0.17
C GLU A 150 -5.96 -4.12 1.31
N GLN A 151 -5.65 -2.83 1.28
CA GLN A 151 -4.98 -2.11 2.36
C GLN A 151 -6.04 -1.59 3.33
N ILE A 152 -5.94 -2.00 4.60
CA ILE A 152 -7.00 -1.80 5.59
C ILE A 152 -6.51 -0.90 6.71
N TYR A 153 -7.33 0.10 7.02
CA TYR A 153 -7.20 0.91 8.20
C TYR A 153 -8.28 0.58 9.22
N PRO A 154 -7.95 -0.20 10.27
CA PRO A 154 -8.92 -0.67 11.23
C PRO A 154 -9.52 0.49 12.05
N ILE A 155 -10.83 0.45 12.21
CA ILE A 155 -11.62 1.33 13.09
C ILE A 155 -12.26 0.52 14.22
N SER A 156 -12.86 -0.64 13.89
CA SER A 156 -13.56 -1.45 14.88
C SER A 156 -12.62 -2.35 15.68
N GLU A 157 -13.01 -2.65 16.93
CA GLU A 157 -12.23 -3.51 17.81
C GLU A 157 -11.95 -4.89 17.22
N LYS A 158 -12.89 -5.44 16.43
CA LYS A 158 -12.73 -6.78 15.84
C LYS A 158 -11.60 -6.80 14.80
N LEU A 159 -11.44 -5.74 14.00
CA LEU A 159 -10.32 -5.63 13.07
C LEU A 159 -9.02 -5.29 13.79
N HIS A 160 -9.05 -4.47 14.85
CA HIS A 160 -7.86 -4.31 15.70
C HIS A 160 -7.38 -5.66 16.26
N LYS A 161 -8.30 -6.48 16.79
CA LYS A 161 -7.99 -7.84 17.29
C LYS A 161 -7.42 -8.74 16.21
N TYR A 162 -7.93 -8.67 14.97
CA TYR A 162 -7.39 -9.42 13.83
C TYR A 162 -5.92 -9.10 13.57
N PHE A 163 -5.58 -7.81 13.44
CA PHE A 163 -4.22 -7.39 13.14
C PHE A 163 -3.24 -7.54 14.33
N ASP A 164 -3.73 -7.40 15.56
CA ASP A 164 -2.95 -7.61 16.78
C ASP A 164 -2.70 -9.10 17.09
N HIS A 165 -3.47 -9.99 16.45
CA HIS A 165 -3.37 -11.42 16.67
C HIS A 165 -1.98 -11.95 16.30
N ALA A 166 -1.43 -12.83 17.15
CA ALA A 166 -0.09 -13.40 16.95
C ALA A 166 0.00 -14.20 15.64
N LEU A 167 -1.09 -14.86 15.22
CA LEU A 167 -1.13 -15.59 13.95
C LEU A 167 -1.00 -14.67 12.73
N TYR A 168 -1.63 -13.48 12.76
CA TYR A 168 -1.50 -12.51 11.66
C TYR A 168 -0.06 -12.01 11.58
N ARG A 169 0.49 -11.53 12.69
CA ARG A 169 1.86 -11.02 12.76
C ARG A 169 2.89 -12.06 12.34
N GLY A 170 2.78 -13.28 12.89
CA GLY A 170 3.67 -14.38 12.52
C GLY A 170 3.52 -14.82 11.07
N ALA A 171 2.32 -14.76 10.48
CA ALA A 171 2.14 -15.05 9.06
C ALA A 171 2.77 -13.97 8.17
N ALA A 172 2.63 -12.69 8.52
CA ALA A 172 3.26 -11.59 7.81
C ALA A 172 4.79 -11.64 7.87
N GLU A 173 5.34 -11.89 9.07
CA GLU A 173 6.79 -12.06 9.27
C GLU A 173 7.34 -13.25 8.48
N ARG A 174 6.65 -14.40 8.50
CA ARG A 174 7.03 -15.57 7.69
C ARG A 174 7.00 -15.26 6.20
N ALA A 175 5.94 -14.61 5.72
CA ALA A 175 5.83 -14.21 4.32
C ALA A 175 6.97 -13.26 3.93
N ALA A 176 7.28 -12.25 4.75
CA ALA A 176 8.41 -11.35 4.53
C ALA A 176 9.76 -12.07 4.46
N GLY A 177 9.95 -13.14 5.24
CA GLY A 177 11.14 -13.98 5.19
C GLY A 177 11.21 -14.91 3.96
N GLN A 178 10.07 -15.23 3.35
CA GLN A 178 9.99 -16.08 2.16
C GLN A 178 10.21 -15.30 0.86
N PHE A 179 9.84 -14.01 0.84
CA PHE A 179 10.06 -13.16 -0.32
C PHE A 179 11.45 -12.52 -0.29
N SER A 180 12.10 -12.51 -1.45
CA SER A 180 13.29 -11.69 -1.71
C SER A 180 13.25 -11.19 -3.14
N PHE A 181 13.44 -9.90 -3.31
CA PHE A 181 13.32 -9.21 -4.58
C PHE A 181 14.63 -8.55 -4.98
N ILE A 182 14.86 -8.49 -6.29
CA ILE A 182 15.88 -7.66 -6.91
C ILE A 182 15.22 -6.79 -7.97
N MET A 183 15.96 -5.79 -8.46
CA MET A 183 15.48 -4.88 -9.50
C MET A 183 16.41 -4.94 -10.69
N ASP A 184 15.84 -5.06 -11.89
CA ASP A 184 16.55 -4.94 -13.16
C ASP A 184 16.85 -3.47 -13.46
N TRP A 185 17.86 -2.93 -12.77
CA TRP A 185 18.23 -1.52 -12.85
C TRP A 185 18.75 -1.12 -14.23
N ASP A 186 19.35 -2.04 -14.98
CA ASP A 186 19.81 -1.78 -16.35
C ASP A 186 18.62 -1.58 -17.28
N ARG A 187 17.61 -2.45 -17.20
CA ARG A 187 16.36 -2.25 -17.93
C ARG A 187 15.68 -0.95 -17.53
N PHE A 188 15.55 -0.66 -16.23
CA PHE A 188 14.95 0.59 -15.76
C PHE A 188 15.67 1.83 -16.31
N ARG A 189 17.01 1.84 -16.27
CA ARG A 189 17.82 2.94 -16.83
C ARG A 189 17.59 3.11 -18.33
N CYS A 190 17.42 2.02 -19.08
CA CYS A 190 17.12 2.05 -20.51
C CYS A 190 15.73 2.66 -20.77
N LEU A 191 14.69 2.18 -20.09
CA LEU A 191 13.32 2.66 -20.25
C LEU A 191 13.16 4.13 -19.82
N ARG A 192 13.85 4.54 -18.76
CA ARG A 192 13.86 5.94 -18.30
C ARG A 192 14.49 6.88 -19.35
N LYS A 193 15.57 6.45 -20.02
CA LYS A 193 16.18 7.22 -21.13
C LYS A 193 15.27 7.32 -22.35
N GLN A 194 14.41 6.33 -22.57
CA GLN A 194 13.39 6.34 -23.63
C GLN A 194 12.19 7.22 -23.28
N GLY A 195 12.10 7.76 -22.05
CA GLY A 195 11.03 8.66 -21.64
C GLY A 195 9.76 7.95 -21.13
N LEU A 196 9.75 6.63 -21.00
CA LEU A 196 8.55 5.87 -20.59
C LEU A 196 8.03 6.21 -19.19
N THR A 197 8.87 6.79 -18.32
CA THR A 197 8.41 7.29 -17.02
C THR A 197 7.45 8.49 -17.13
N ASN A 198 7.41 9.16 -18.29
CA ASN A 198 6.48 10.28 -18.52
C ASN A 198 5.09 9.81 -18.97
N GLU A 199 4.98 8.56 -19.41
CA GLU A 199 3.75 7.94 -19.92
C GLU A 199 2.94 7.24 -18.81
N LEU A 200 3.55 7.02 -17.64
CA LEU A 200 2.97 6.43 -16.43
C LEU A 200 2.56 7.49 -15.41
#